data_AF-A0A7G5IGE3-F1
#
_entry.id   AF-A0A7G5IGE3-F1
#
_cell.length_a   1.000
_cell.length_b   1.000
_cell.length_c   1.000
_cell.angle_alpha   90.00
_cell.angle_beta   90.00
_cell.angle_gamma   90.00
#
_symmetry.space_group_name_H-M   'P 1'
#
loop_
_entity.id
_entity.type
_entity.pdbx_description
1 polymer ?
#
loop_
_entity_poly.entity_id
_entity_poly.type
_entity_poly.pdbx_seq_one_letter_code
_entity_poly.pdbx_strand_id
1 'polypeptide(L)'
;MRGQRPAFHDQPSIDRLVAMVLALTSEVSVLSDRVRTLEQLGIAAGWLAADAVDSHRPDLPEREAREARREALLNRVFAILREELADLAEGDSQSAYWQTIDSIEKGQV
;
A
#
# COMPACT_ATOMS: atom_id res chain seq x y z
N MET A 1 28.78 -11.22 8.99
CA MET A 1 27.67 -11.22 9.96
C MET A 1 26.64 -10.23 9.45
N ARG A 2 25.48 -10.67 8.94
CA ARG A 2 24.39 -9.74 8.62
C ARG A 2 23.82 -9.28 9.95
N GLY A 3 23.97 -7.98 10.27
CA GLY A 3 23.47 -7.41 11.51
C GLY A 3 21.98 -7.71 11.66
N GLN A 4 21.59 -8.24 12.81
CA GLN A 4 20.19 -8.44 13.16
C GLN A 4 19.50 -7.08 13.05
N ARG A 5 18.41 -7.00 12.28
CA ARG A 5 17.67 -5.74 12.11
C ARG A 5 17.28 -5.23 13.50
N PRO A 6 17.60 -3.96 13.86
CA PRO A 6 17.21 -3.43 15.16
C PRO A 6 15.68 -3.50 15.26
N ALA A 7 15.18 -4.05 16.36
CA ALA A 7 13.77 -3.97 16.71
C ALA A 7 13.55 -2.64 17.41
N PHE A 8 12.68 -1.80 16.86
CA PHE A 8 12.38 -0.47 17.40
C PHE A 8 11.06 -0.45 18.17
N HIS A 9 10.20 -1.44 17.92
CA HIS A 9 8.88 -1.55 18.55
C HIS A 9 8.63 -2.93 19.16
N ASP A 10 7.82 -2.96 20.21
CA ASP A 10 7.43 -4.19 20.91
C ASP A 10 6.62 -5.15 20.02
N GLN A 11 6.01 -4.63 18.95
CA GLN A 11 5.31 -5.40 17.94
C GLN A 11 6.14 -5.47 16.65
N PRO A 12 6.71 -6.64 16.29
CA PRO A 12 7.53 -6.80 15.08
C PRO A 12 6.80 -6.48 13.76
N SER A 13 5.46 -6.46 13.76
CA SER A 13 4.64 -6.05 12.62
C SER A 13 4.81 -4.56 12.30
N ILE A 14 4.96 -3.71 13.32
CA ILE A 14 5.13 -2.25 13.15
C ILE A 14 6.49 -1.97 12.49
N ASP A 15 7.57 -2.60 12.95
CA ASP A 15 8.89 -2.45 12.36
C ASP A 15 8.92 -2.90 10.88
N ARG A 16 8.19 -3.96 10.54
CA ARG A 16 8.05 -4.43 9.15
C ARG A 16 7.27 -3.44 8.30
N LEU A 17 6.15 -2.91 8.80
CA LEU A 17 5.36 -1.89 8.12
C LEU A 17 6.20 -0.64 7.84
N VAL A 18 6.94 -0.14 8.85
CA VAL A 18 7.84 1.00 8.71
C VAL A 18 8.91 0.72 7.65
N ALA A 19 9.54 -0.45 7.67
CA ALA A 19 10.53 -0.83 6.66
C ALA A 19 9.93 -0.90 5.25
N MET A 20 8.70 -1.40 5.10
CA MET A 20 7.99 -1.43 3.82
C MET A 20 7.66 -0.02 3.32
N VAL A 21 7.18 0.87 4.20
CA VAL A 21 6.90 2.28 3.86
C VAL A 21 8.19 2.98 3.41
N LEU A 22 9.29 2.82 4.14
CA LEU A 22 10.59 3.41 3.77
C LEU A 22 11.07 2.92 2.39
N ALA A 23 10.95 1.62 2.12
CA ALA A 23 11.30 1.06 0.81
C ALA A 23 10.42 1.65 -0.31
N LEU A 24 9.10 1.75 -0.09
CA LEU A 24 8.18 2.36 -1.05
C LEU A 24 8.48 3.84 -1.27
N THR A 25 8.78 4.61 -0.22
CA THR A 25 9.17 6.03 -0.33
C THR A 25 10.45 6.20 -1.14
N SER A 26 11.43 5.31 -0.96
CA SER A 26 12.64 5.25 -1.78
C SER A 26 12.30 5.07 -3.27
N GLU A 27 11.46 4.09 -3.60
CA GLU A 27 11.03 3.84 -4.98
C GLU A 27 10.27 5.04 -5.58
N VAL A 28 9.40 5.69 -4.78
CA VAL A 28 8.67 6.91 -5.19
C VAL A 28 9.64 8.06 -5.49
N SER A 29 10.71 8.21 -4.72
CA SER A 29 11.75 9.22 -4.97
C SER A 29 12.43 8.96 -6.32
N VAL A 30 12.86 7.72 -6.57
CA VAL A 30 13.51 7.33 -7.83
C VAL A 30 12.58 7.55 -9.03
N LEU A 31 11.30 7.18 -8.90
CA LEU A 31 10.32 7.40 -9.96
C LEU A 31 10.11 8.89 -10.23
N SER A 32 10.03 9.71 -9.18
CA SER A 32 9.86 11.17 -9.30
C SER A 32 11.04 11.80 -10.04
N ASP A 33 12.27 11.39 -9.72
CA ASP A 33 13.46 11.89 -10.40
C ASP A 33 13.51 11.44 -11.87
N ARG A 34 13.09 10.20 -12.15
CA ARG A 34 12.95 9.72 -13.52
C ARG A 34 11.93 10.54 -14.33
N VAL A 35 10.77 10.85 -13.75
CA VAL A 35 9.74 11.69 -14.41
C VAL A 35 10.30 13.09 -14.71
N ARG A 36 10.92 13.74 -13.74
CA ARG A 36 11.58 15.05 -13.94
C ARG A 36 12.65 15.01 -15.02
N THR A 37 13.44 13.94 -15.07
CA THR A 37 14.47 13.75 -16.10
C THR A 37 13.83 13.63 -17.49
N LEU A 38 12.72 12.89 -17.62
CA LEU A 38 11.99 12.78 -18.89
C LEU A 38 11.42 14.13 -19.35
N GLU A 39 10.87 14.92 -18.42
CA GLU A 39 10.39 16.28 -18.71
C GLU A 39 11.52 17.20 -19.18
N GLN A 40 12.64 17.22 -18.45
CA GLN A 40 13.82 18.02 -18.82
C GLN A 40 14.40 17.63 -20.18
N LEU A 41 14.51 16.32 -20.46
CA LEU A 41 14.96 15.84 -21.76
C LEU A 41 13.98 16.20 -22.87
N GLY A 42 12.67 16.18 -22.61
CA GLY A 42 11.65 16.58 -23.58
C GLY A 42 11.68 18.06 -23.92
N ILE A 43 11.93 18.90 -22.91
CA ILE A 43 12.13 20.34 -23.08
C ILE A 43 13.41 20.60 -23.88
N ALA A 44 14.52 19.96 -23.51
CA ALA A 44 15.79 20.09 -24.21
C ALA A 44 15.71 19.62 -25.67
N ALA A 45 14.91 18.60 -25.95
CA ALA A 45 14.64 18.10 -27.30
C ALA A 45 13.60 18.94 -28.07
N GLY A 46 12.94 19.91 -27.43
CA GLY A 46 12.05 20.88 -28.06
C GLY A 46 10.62 20.39 -28.35
N TRP A 47 10.23 19.19 -27.91
CA TRP A 47 8.87 18.67 -28.13
C TRP A 47 7.94 18.84 -26.93
N LEU A 48 8.48 19.22 -25.75
CA LEU A 48 7.71 19.52 -24.56
C LEU A 48 7.90 20.98 -24.15
N ALA A 49 6.82 21.72 -23.93
CA ALA A 49 6.91 23.06 -23.33
C ALA A 49 7.24 22.96 -21.83
N ALA A 50 7.97 23.93 -21.29
CA ALA A 50 8.44 23.91 -19.90
C ALA A 50 7.31 23.85 -18.86
N ASP A 51 6.14 24.40 -19.19
CA ASP A 51 4.94 24.43 -18.36
C ASP A 51 3.87 23.41 -18.80
N ALA A 52 4.17 22.56 -19.79
CA ALA A 52 3.18 21.66 -20.39
C ALA A 52 2.54 20.73 -19.36
N VAL A 53 3.34 20.18 -18.43
CA VAL A 53 2.85 19.26 -17.42
C VAL A 53 2.00 19.98 -16.36
N ASP A 54 2.44 21.14 -15.88
CA ASP A 54 1.73 21.92 -14.85
C ASP A 54 0.43 22.56 -15.37
N SER A 55 0.42 22.96 -16.65
CA SER A 55 -0.74 23.52 -17.32
C SER A 55 -1.70 22.47 -17.87
N HIS A 56 -1.29 21.20 -17.97
CA HIS A 56 -2.14 20.13 -18.51
C HIS A 56 -3.45 20.02 -17.73
N ARG A 57 -4.56 19.90 -18.47
CA ARG A 57 -5.89 19.68 -17.93
C ARG A 57 -6.45 18.41 -18.57
N PRO A 58 -6.36 17.27 -17.86
CA PRO A 58 -6.92 16.01 -18.35
C PRO A 58 -8.41 16.17 -18.64
N ASP A 59 -8.83 15.68 -19.81
CA ASP A 59 -10.24 15.59 -20.16
C ASP A 59 -10.94 14.48 -19.36
N LEU A 60 -12.27 14.36 -19.50
CA LEU A 60 -13.03 13.36 -18.74
C LEU A 60 -12.52 11.92 -18.97
N PRO A 61 -12.32 11.45 -20.22
CA PRO A 61 -11.76 10.12 -20.47
C PRO A 61 -10.40 9.88 -19.81
N GLU A 62 -9.48 10.86 -19.89
CA GLU A 62 -8.16 10.72 -19.27
C GLU A 62 -8.25 10.66 -17.74
N ARG A 63 -9.14 11.45 -17.13
CA ARG A 63 -9.39 11.43 -15.69
C ARG A 63 -9.92 10.08 -15.22
N GLU A 64 -10.91 9.53 -15.93
CA GLU A 64 -11.46 8.20 -15.61
C GLU A 64 -10.40 7.11 -15.72
N ALA A 65 -9.57 7.15 -16.77
CA ALA A 65 -8.46 6.21 -16.91
C ALA A 65 -7.41 6.34 -15.79
N ARG A 66 -7.16 7.56 -15.31
CA ARG A 66 -6.27 7.82 -14.16
C ARG A 66 -6.90 7.30 -12.86
N GLU A 67 -8.21 7.46 -12.67
CA GLU A 67 -8.93 6.94 -11.51
C GLU A 67 -8.87 5.41 -11.46
N ALA A 68 -9.21 4.74 -12.56
CA ALA A 68 -9.16 3.28 -12.65
C ALA A 68 -7.76 2.72 -12.35
N ARG A 69 -6.70 3.38 -12.84
CA ARG A 69 -5.31 3.03 -12.51
C ARG A 69 -4.99 3.20 -11.03
N ARG A 70 -5.51 4.27 -10.39
CA ARG A 70 -5.33 4.51 -8.96
C ARG A 70 -6.06 3.46 -8.13
N GLU A 71 -7.31 3.16 -8.45
CA GLU A 71 -8.10 2.11 -7.79
C GLU A 71 -7.40 0.74 -7.91
N ALA A 72 -6.92 0.38 -9.10
CA ALA A 72 -6.19 -0.87 -9.30
C ALA A 72 -4.91 -0.96 -8.46
N LEU A 73 -4.16 0.15 -8.35
CA LEU A 73 -2.98 0.22 -7.50
C LEU A 73 -3.34 0.04 -6.02
N LEU A 74 -4.31 0.79 -5.51
CA LEU A 74 -4.77 0.69 -4.12
C LEU A 74 -5.30 -0.71 -3.81
N ASN A 75 -6.05 -1.32 -4.73
CA ASN A 75 -6.54 -2.68 -4.56
C ASN A 75 -5.41 -3.70 -4.43
N ARG A 76 -4.33 -3.55 -5.19
CA ARG A 76 -3.14 -4.43 -5.07
C ARG A 76 -2.38 -4.19 -3.77
N VAL A 77 -2.19 -2.94 -3.36
CA VAL A 77 -1.49 -2.59 -2.12
C VAL A 77 -2.26 -3.07 -0.89
N PHE A 78 -3.59 -2.90 -0.87
CA PHE A 78 -4.43 -3.30 0.26
C PHE A 78 -4.84 -4.77 0.24
N ALA A 79 -4.48 -5.55 -0.78
CA ALA A 79 -4.80 -6.98 -0.81
C ALA A 79 -4.27 -7.72 0.42
N ILE A 80 -3.04 -7.39 0.84
CA ILE A 80 -2.38 -8.00 2.00
C ILE A 80 -3.13 -7.68 3.29
N LEU A 81 -3.54 -6.42 3.49
CA LEU A 81 -4.29 -6.02 4.68
C LEU A 81 -5.69 -6.64 4.73
N ARG A 82 -6.33 -6.84 3.57
CA ARG A 82 -7.64 -7.51 3.51
C ARG A 82 -7.56 -8.99 3.86
N GLU A 83 -6.48 -9.66 3.47
CA GLU A 83 -6.21 -11.05 3.85
C GLU A 83 -5.96 -11.16 5.35
N GLU A 84 -5.10 -10.30 5.91
CA GLU A 84 -4.85 -10.26 7.36
C GLU A 84 -6.14 -9.95 8.17
N LEU A 85 -6.98 -9.02 7.69
CA LEU A 85 -8.28 -8.73 8.31
C LEU A 85 -9.25 -9.92 8.24
N ALA A 86 -9.24 -10.67 7.14
CA ALA A 86 -10.09 -11.85 6.97
C ALA A 86 -9.65 -12.97 7.93
N ASP A 87 -8.33 -13.23 8.02
CA ASP A 87 -7.76 -14.24 8.92
C ASP A 87 -8.07 -13.94 10.39
N LEU A 88 -7.96 -12.66 10.79
CA LEU A 88 -8.32 -12.22 12.15
C LEU A 88 -9.82 -12.42 12.43
N ALA A 89 -10.69 -12.08 11.49
CA ALA A 89 -12.13 -12.25 11.63
C ALA A 89 -12.56 -13.73 11.69
N GLU A 90 -11.90 -14.60 10.92
CA GLU A 90 -12.12 -16.05 10.99
C GLU A 90 -11.62 -16.64 12.33
N GLY A 91 -10.46 -16.19 12.81
CA GLY A 91 -9.91 -16.60 14.11
C GLY A 91 -10.82 -16.23 15.28
N ASP A 92 -11.36 -15.00 15.28
CA ASP A 92 -12.33 -14.54 16.29
C ASP A 92 -13.63 -15.37 16.23
N SER A 93 -14.11 -15.68 15.03
CA SER A 93 -15.32 -16.49 14.82
C SER A 93 -15.15 -17.94 15.31
N GLN A 94 -13.99 -18.55 15.04
CA GLN A 94 -13.66 -19.90 15.50
C GLN A 94 -13.50 -19.94 17.03
N SER A 95 -12.88 -18.93 17.62
CA SER A 95 -12.75 -18.78 19.08
C SER A 95 -14.11 -18.67 19.77
N ALA A 96 -15.02 -17.85 19.24
CA ALA A 96 -16.38 -17.68 19.76
C ALA A 96 -17.21 -18.97 19.69
N TYR A 97 -17.06 -19.74 18.61
CA TYR A 97 -17.72 -21.05 18.46
C TYR A 97 -17.29 -22.04 19.54
N TRP A 98 -15.98 -22.19 19.77
CA TRP A 98 -15.46 -23.12 20.78
C TRP A 98 -15.78 -22.70 22.21
N GLN A 99 -15.81 -21.39 22.51
CA GLN A 99 -16.26 -20.88 23.81
C GLN A 99 -17.74 -21.22 24.07
N THR A 100 -18.57 -21.15 23.03
CA THR A 100 -19.98 -21.52 23.14
C THR A 100 -20.13 -23.02 23.45
N ILE A 101 -19.37 -23.88 22.78
CA ILE A 101 -19.38 -25.33 23.06
C ILE A 101 -18.90 -25.65 24.49
N ASP A 102 -17.79 -25.05 24.92
CA ASP A 102 -17.24 -25.26 26.27
C ASP A 102 -18.24 -24.81 27.37
N SER A 103 -19.02 -23.76 27.12
CA SER A 103 -20.08 -23.31 28.05
C SER A 103 -21.26 -24.27 28.15
N ILE A 104 -21.59 -24.97 27.05
CA ILE A 104 -22.65 -25.98 27.01
C ILE A 104 -22.18 -27.25 27.73
N GLU A 105 -20.93 -27.67 27.53
CA GLU A 105 -20.34 -28.83 28.20
C GLU A 105 -20.22 -28.64 29.72
N LYS A 106 -19.97 -27.41 30.18
CA LYS A 106 -19.90 -27.06 31.62
C LYS A 106 -21.26 -26.79 32.26
N GLY A 107 -22.36 -26.83 31.50
CA GLY A 107 -23.72 -26.65 32.00
C GLY A 107 -24.02 -25.25 32.55
N GLN A 108 -23.37 -24.20 32.02
CA GLN A 108 -23.50 -22.80 32.49
C GLN A 108 -24.40 -21.92 31.62
N VAL A 109 -25.23 -22.51 30.76
CA VAL A 109 -26.19 -21.76 29.92
C VAL A 109 -27.44 -21.40 30.72
#